data_AF-A0A1E7GWE9-F1
#
_entry.id   AF-A0A1E7GWE9-F1
#
_cell.length_a   1.000
_cell.length_b   1.000
_cell.length_c   1.000
_cell.angle_alpha   90.00
_cell.angle_beta   90.00
_cell.angle_gamma   90.00
#
_symmetry.space_group_name_H-M   'P 1'
#
loop_
_entity.id
_entity.type
_entity.pdbx_description
1 polymer ?
#
loop_
_entity_poly.entity_id
_entity_poly.type
_entity_poly.pdbx_seq_one_letter_code
_entity_poly.pdbx_strand_id
1 'polypeptide(L)'
;MRQIVEITPVTLRRLRNYGQVAENKTKMAHRKQWMTMILESMQEYQEALKHSDRASAVVSYASFLFRVQNGTTPPRILYGEQMLRNTLVHLLKELHIPIVLVEVPVDKHAAVVP
;
A
#
# COMPACT_ATOMS: atom_id res chain seq x y z
N MET A 1 12.17 20.17 4.69
CA MET A 1 12.31 18.71 4.89
C MET A 1 10.92 18.10 4.94
N ARG A 2 10.75 16.84 4.50
CA ARG A 2 9.46 16.16 4.50
C ARG A 2 9.53 14.96 5.45
N GLN A 3 8.57 14.86 6.35
CA GLN A 3 8.42 13.67 7.20
C GLN A 3 7.67 12.57 6.46
N ILE A 4 8.25 11.38 6.42
CA ILE A 4 7.62 10.17 5.89
C ILE A 4 7.69 9.04 6.92
N VAL A 5 6.85 8.02 6.74
CA VAL A 5 6.88 6.82 7.58
C VAL A 5 8.12 5.98 7.21
N GLU A 6 8.92 5.62 8.20
CA GLU A 6 10.06 4.71 8.03
C GLU A 6 9.59 3.34 7.54
N ILE A 7 10.16 2.87 6.43
CA ILE A 7 9.92 1.52 5.93
C ILE A 7 11.22 0.76 6.05
N THR A 8 11.30 -0.16 7.02
CA THR A 8 12.44 -1.07 7.10
C THR A 8 12.28 -2.22 6.10
N PRO A 9 13.35 -2.95 5.75
CA PRO A 9 13.24 -4.17 4.93
C PRO A 9 12.27 -5.20 5.50
N VAL A 10 12.20 -5.31 6.83
CA VAL A 10 11.27 -6.20 7.54
C VAL A 10 9.83 -5.71 7.37
N THR A 11 9.57 -4.41 7.59
CA THR A 11 8.26 -3.79 7.38
C THR A 11 7.79 -4.02 5.94
N LEU A 12 8.65 -3.78 4.95
CA LEU A 12 8.33 -3.97 3.54
C LEU A 12 7.98 -5.44 3.23
N ARG A 13 8.72 -6.41 3.78
CA ARG A 13 8.43 -7.83 3.63
C ARG A 13 7.05 -8.19 4.22
N ARG A 14 6.73 -7.70 5.42
CA ARG A 14 5.42 -7.94 6.06
C ARG A 14 4.27 -7.36 5.24
N LEU A 15 4.44 -6.15 4.69
CA LEU A 15 3.46 -5.52 3.82
C LEU A 15 3.27 -6.29 2.51
N ARG A 16 4.35 -6.77 1.89
CA ARG A 16 4.27 -7.63 0.70
C ARG A 16 3.54 -8.94 0.98
N ASN A 17 3.83 -9.58 2.10
CA ASN A 17 3.12 -10.79 2.52
C ASN A 17 1.62 -10.54 2.73
N TYR A 18 1.26 -9.41 3.34
CA TYR A 18 -0.13 -8.99 3.46
C TYR A 18 -0.81 -8.83 2.09
N GLY A 19 -0.14 -8.16 1.14
CA GLY A 19 -0.62 -8.04 -0.24
C GLY A 19 -0.84 -9.40 -0.92
N GLN A 20 0.10 -10.33 -0.74
CA GLN A 20 -0.02 -11.68 -1.31
C GLN A 20 -1.22 -12.45 -0.74
N VAL A 21 -1.50 -12.31 0.56
CA VAL A 21 -2.67 -12.93 1.18
C VAL A 21 -3.97 -12.34 0.62
N ALA A 22 -4.04 -11.02 0.43
CA ALA A 22 -5.21 -10.37 -0.15
C ALA A 22 -5.46 -10.81 -1.61
N GLU A 23 -4.39 -10.93 -2.40
CA GLU A 23 -4.46 -11.43 -3.78
C GLU A 23 -4.97 -12.88 -3.82
N ASN A 24 -4.43 -13.75 -2.96
CA ASN A 24 -4.84 -15.16 -2.88
C ASN A 24 -6.32 -15.30 -2.49
N LYS A 25 -6.79 -14.50 -1.53
CA LYS A 25 -8.22 -14.48 -1.15
C LYS A 25 -9.11 -14.08 -2.33
N THR A 26 -8.68 -13.09 -3.11
CA THR A 26 -9.42 -12.64 -4.30
C THR A 26 -9.50 -13.73 -5.36
N LYS A 27 -8.40 -14.43 -5.64
CA LYS A 27 -8.38 -15.58 -6.55
C LYS A 27 -9.33 -16.69 -6.11
N MET A 28 -9.37 -16.99 -4.81
CA MET A 28 -10.29 -17.98 -4.25
C MET A 28 -11.75 -17.54 -4.36
N ALA A 29 -12.06 -16.29 -4.01
CA ALA A 29 -13.41 -15.74 -4.10
C ALA A 29 -13.92 -15.71 -5.55
N HIS A 30 -13.06 -15.32 -6.50
CA HIS A 30 -13.37 -15.37 -7.93
C HIS A 30 -13.72 -16.79 -8.40
N ARG A 31 -12.94 -17.79 -7.98
CA ARG A 31 -13.24 -19.20 -8.29
C ARG A 31 -14.57 -19.64 -7.70
N LYS A 32 -14.84 -19.29 -6.43
CA LYS A 32 -16.12 -19.59 -5.76
C LYS A 32 -17.31 -18.95 -6.48
N GLN A 33 -17.16 -17.69 -6.90
CA GLN A 33 -18.17 -16.98 -7.68
C GLN A 33 -18.50 -17.72 -8.99
N TRP A 34 -17.50 -18.15 -9.76
CA TRP A 34 -17.75 -18.88 -11.01
C TRP A 34 -18.39 -20.25 -10.80
N MET A 35 -18.11 -20.91 -9.67
CA MET A 35 -18.69 -22.23 -9.38
C MET A 35 -20.15 -22.15 -8.90
N THR A 36 -20.52 -21.10 -8.16
CA THR A 36 -21.82 -21.01 -7.48
C THR A 36 -22.76 -20.01 -8.14
N MET A 37 -22.23 -18.92 -8.68
CA MET A 37 -22.96 -17.86 -9.39
C MET A 37 -24.19 -17.31 -8.64
N ILE A 38 -24.13 -17.30 -7.31
CA ILE A 38 -25.17 -16.70 -6.45
C ILE A 38 -24.78 -15.29 -5.99
N LEU A 39 -25.76 -14.47 -5.61
CA LEU A 39 -25.56 -13.09 -5.17
C LEU A 39 -24.50 -12.98 -4.06
N GLU A 40 -24.56 -13.86 -3.06
CA GLU A 40 -23.61 -13.90 -1.94
C GLU A 40 -22.17 -14.08 -2.42
N SER A 41 -21.94 -15.02 -3.34
CA SER A 41 -20.61 -15.28 -3.91
C SER A 41 -20.08 -14.11 -4.76
N MET A 42 -20.97 -13.36 -5.40
CA MET A 42 -20.61 -12.15 -6.14
C MET A 42 -20.24 -11.00 -5.19
N GLN A 43 -20.98 -10.85 -4.08
CA GLN A 43 -20.68 -9.86 -3.04
C GLN A 43 -19.34 -10.16 -2.37
N GLU A 44 -19.11 -11.40 -1.96
CA GLU A 44 -17.82 -11.85 -1.38
C GLU A 44 -16.64 -11.56 -2.32
N TYR A 45 -16.79 -11.83 -3.63
CA TYR A 45 -15.76 -11.49 -4.60
C TYR A 45 -15.52 -9.99 -4.71
N GLN A 46 -16.57 -9.17 -4.77
CA GLN A 46 -16.42 -7.72 -4.84
C GLN A 46 -15.72 -7.15 -3.60
N GLU A 47 -16.00 -7.67 -2.41
CA GLU A 47 -15.32 -7.28 -1.18
C GLU A 47 -13.85 -7.70 -1.19
N ALA A 48 -13.55 -8.93 -1.60
CA ALA A 48 -12.19 -9.42 -1.73
C ALA A 48 -11.39 -8.57 -2.74
N LEU A 49 -12.00 -8.23 -3.87
CA LEU A 49 -11.40 -7.39 -4.91
C LEU A 49 -11.06 -5.99 -4.37
N LYS A 50 -12.02 -5.31 -3.72
CA LYS A 50 -11.78 -3.99 -3.08
C LYS A 50 -10.65 -4.06 -2.05
N HIS A 51 -10.60 -5.13 -1.27
CA HIS A 51 -9.55 -5.33 -0.27
C HIS A 51 -8.17 -5.55 -0.93
N SER A 52 -8.11 -6.33 -2.00
CA SER A 52 -6.88 -6.57 -2.78
C SER A 52 -6.37 -5.30 -3.46
N ASP A 53 -7.25 -4.50 -4.07
CA ASP A 53 -6.87 -3.23 -4.68
C ASP A 53 -6.29 -2.26 -3.65
N ARG A 54 -6.94 -2.16 -2.49
CA ARG A 54 -6.45 -1.36 -1.36
C ARG A 54 -5.09 -1.86 -0.87
N ALA A 55 -4.91 -3.17 -0.71
CA ALA A 55 -3.65 -3.76 -0.29
C ALA A 55 -2.52 -3.46 -1.30
N SER A 56 -2.80 -3.63 -2.60
CA SER A 56 -1.85 -3.34 -3.68
C SER A 56 -1.40 -1.88 -3.68
N ALA A 57 -2.33 -0.94 -3.55
CA ALA A 57 -2.02 0.49 -3.49
C ALA A 57 -1.11 0.85 -2.30
N VAL A 58 -1.39 0.30 -1.11
CA VAL A 58 -0.60 0.56 0.11
C VAL A 58 0.79 -0.06 0.03
N VAL A 59 0.91 -1.29 -0.47
CA VAL A 59 2.20 -1.96 -0.67
C VAL A 59 3.06 -1.22 -1.69
N SER A 60 2.44 -0.71 -2.76
CA SER A 60 3.10 0.11 -3.77
C SER A 60 3.59 1.43 -3.17
N TYR A 61 2.76 2.09 -2.36
CA TYR A 61 3.15 3.31 -1.66
C TYR A 61 4.30 3.08 -0.67
N ALA A 62 4.25 2.01 0.13
CA ALA A 62 5.35 1.65 1.04
C ALA A 62 6.65 1.34 0.28
N SER A 63 6.55 0.66 -0.86
CA SER A 63 7.71 0.41 -1.74
C SER A 63 8.29 1.71 -2.31
N PHE A 64 7.45 2.69 -2.63
CA PHE A 64 7.89 4.02 -3.04
C PHE A 64 8.61 4.74 -1.89
N LEU A 65 8.04 4.75 -0.68
CA LEU A 65 8.69 5.34 0.49
C LEU A 65 10.05 4.70 0.79
N PHE A 66 10.14 3.37 0.71
CA PHE A 66 11.41 2.65 0.88
C PHE A 66 12.48 3.10 -0.13
N ARG A 67 12.09 3.30 -1.40
CA ARG A 67 13.01 3.79 -2.43
C ARG A 67 13.45 5.23 -2.20
N VAL A 68 12.53 6.07 -1.73
CA VAL A 68 12.80 7.48 -1.37
C VAL A 68 13.78 7.55 -0.20
N GLN A 69 13.60 6.72 0.83
CA GLN A 69 14.50 6.64 2.00
C GLN A 69 15.92 6.25 1.62
N ASN A 70 16.06 5.32 0.69
CA ASN A 70 17.36 4.85 0.22
C ASN A 70 17.99 5.74 -0.87
N GLY A 71 17.39 6.89 -1.20
CA GLY A 71 17.90 7.80 -2.23
C GLY A 71 17.79 7.27 -3.68
N THR A 72 17.12 6.13 -3.89
CA THR A 72 16.98 5.51 -5.22
C THR A 72 15.86 6.14 -6.07
N THR A 73 15.01 6.97 -5.48
CA THR A 73 13.94 7.67 -6.17
C THR A 73 13.74 9.04 -5.52
N PRO A 74 13.61 10.14 -6.28
CA PRO A 74 13.39 11.45 -5.70
C PRO A 74 12.01 11.53 -5.02
N PRO A 75 11.87 12.28 -3.92
CA PRO A 75 10.58 12.52 -3.30
C PRO A 75 9.68 13.32 -4.25
N ARG A 76 8.50 12.79 -4.57
CA ARG A 76 7.48 13.46 -5.36
C ARG A 76 6.14 13.43 -4.66
N ILE A 77 5.30 14.43 -4.91
CA ILE A 77 3.92 14.48 -4.42
C ILE A 77 3.09 13.55 -5.30
N LEU A 78 2.39 12.60 -4.67
CA LEU A 78 1.46 11.72 -5.38
C LEU A 78 0.03 12.26 -5.22
N TYR A 79 -0.79 12.12 -6.27
CA TYR A 79 -2.21 12.40 -6.13
C TYR A 79 -2.84 11.44 -5.11
N GLY A 80 -3.62 11.96 -4.16
CA GLY A 80 -4.22 11.15 -3.09
C GLY A 80 -3.23 10.64 -2.03
N GLU A 81 -2.02 11.20 -1.95
CA GLU A 81 -0.97 10.72 -1.04
C GLU A 81 -1.39 10.70 0.44
N GLN A 82 -2.19 11.68 0.88
CA GLN A 82 -2.69 11.72 2.26
C GLN A 82 -3.56 10.49 2.58
N MET A 83 -4.38 10.02 1.64
CA MET A 83 -5.21 8.83 1.80
C MET A 83 -4.33 7.57 1.88
N LEU A 84 -3.32 7.46 1.02
CA LEU A 84 -2.37 6.35 1.04
C LEU A 84 -1.55 6.32 2.33
N ARG A 85 -1.10 7.48 2.81
CA ARG A 85 -0.39 7.63 4.08
C ARG A 85 -1.27 7.20 5.26
N ASN A 86 -2.50 7.68 5.33
CA ASN A 86 -3.43 7.30 6.40
C ASN A 86 -3.73 5.80 6.38
N THR A 87 -3.91 5.24 5.18
CA THR A 87 -4.16 3.81 5.00
C THR A 87 -2.97 2.97 5.42
N LEU A 88 -1.75 3.37 5.04
CA LEU A 88 -0.52 2.73 5.45
C LEU A 88 -0.37 2.77 6.98
N VAL A 89 -0.55 3.92 7.60
CA VAL A 89 -0.50 4.08 9.06
C VAL A 89 -1.51 3.17 9.76
N HIS A 90 -2.73 3.09 9.24
CA HIS A 90 -3.76 2.21 9.78
C HIS A 90 -3.34 0.74 9.69
N LEU A 91 -2.84 0.31 8.53
CA LEU A 91 -2.38 -1.05 8.31
C LEU A 91 -1.18 -1.41 9.22
N LEU A 92 -0.25 -0.48 9.43
CA LEU A 92 0.87 -0.70 10.35
C LEU A 92 0.37 -0.91 11.79
N LYS A 93 -0.65 -0.16 12.22
CA LYS A 93 -1.30 -0.39 13.53
C LYS A 93 -1.95 -1.76 13.62
N GLU A 94 -2.73 -2.16 12.61
CA GLU A 94 -3.38 -3.48 12.56
C GLU A 94 -2.35 -4.62 12.62
N LEU A 95 -1.24 -4.47 11.91
CA LEU A 95 -0.15 -5.45 11.88
C LEU A 95 0.79 -5.36 13.09
N HIS A 96 0.52 -4.46 14.05
CA HIS A 96 1.36 -4.22 15.22
C HIS A 96 2.82 -3.92 14.83
N ILE A 97 3.00 -3.14 13.76
CA ILE A 97 4.32 -2.65 13.31
C ILE A 97 4.52 -1.25 13.91
N PRO A 98 5.63 -1.01 14.64
CA PRO A 98 5.95 0.32 15.15
C PRO A 98 6.02 1.36 14.03
N ILE A 99 5.42 2.52 14.26
CA ILE A 99 5.43 3.64 13.30
C ILE A 99 6.53 4.60 13.75
N VAL A 100 7.56 4.70 12.93
CA VAL A 100 8.64 5.70 13.09
C VAL A 100 8.53 6.69 11.94
N LEU A 101 8.79 7.97 12.22
CA LEU A 101 8.83 9.02 11.21
C LEU A 101 10.28 9.42 10.97
N VAL A 102 10.66 9.57 9.70
CA VAL A 102 11.98 10.00 9.28
C VAL A 102 11.88 11.24 8.40
N GLU A 103 12.86 12.13 8.53
CA GLU A 103 12.96 13.32 7.71
C GLU A 103 13.75 13.01 6.43
N VAL A 104 13.15 13.34 5.29
CA VAL A 104 13.81 13.22 3.99
C VAL A 104 14.01 14.62 3.41
N PRO A 105 15.20 14.92 2.86
CA PRO A 105 15.42 16.17 2.14
C PRO A 105 14.43 16.27 0.97
N VAL A 106 13.77 17.42 0.85
CA VAL A 106 12.91 17.70 -0.30
C VAL A 106 13.80 18.33 -1.35
N ASP A 107 14.04 17.64 -2.47
CA ASP A 107 14.71 18.27 -3.60
C ASP A 107 13.87 19.46 -4.06
N LYS A 108 14.48 20.65 -4.04
CA LYS A 108 13.88 21.93 -4.44
C LYS A 108 13.56 22.03 -5.95
N HIS A 109 13.67 20.95 -6.71
CA HIS A 109 13.64 20.97 -8.18
C HIS A 109 12.41 20.31 -8.83
N ALA A 110 11.32 20.08 -8.08
CA ALA A 110 10.05 19.62 -8.66
C ALA A 110 9.12 20.76 -9.13
N ALA A 111 9.64 21.97 -9.32
CA ALA A 111 8.93 23.10 -9.93
C ALA A 111 9.53 23.43 -11.31
N VAL A 112 9.49 22.46 -12.23
CA VAL A 112 9.61 22.75 -13.66
C VAL A 112 8.55 21.92 -14.37
N VAL A 113 7.39 22.54 -14.58
CA VAL A 113 6.45 22.16 -15.62
C VAL A 113 6.47 23.33 -16.60
N PRO A 114 6.99 23.18 -17.84
CA PRO A 114 6.78 24.14 -18.90
C PRO A 114 5.32 24.14 -19.38
#